data_AF-A0A1Z1W9E1-F1
#
_entry.id   AF-A0A1Z1W9E1-F1
#
_cell.length_a   1.000
_cell.length_b   1.000
_cell.length_c   1.000
_cell.angle_alpha   90.00
_cell.angle_beta   90.00
_cell.angle_gamma   90.00
#
_symmetry.space_group_name_H-M   'P 1'
#
loop_
_entity.id
_entity.type
_entity.pdbx_description
1 polymer ?
#
loop_
_entity_poly.entity_id
_entity_poly.type
_entity_poly.pdbx_seq_one_letter_code
_entity_poly.pdbx_strand_id
1 'polypeptide(L)'
;MNAANEHGTRDPQGVPDGSAARDAVSAWGGPDTRDTAGLPDVHHGIDVLRVFCAPDGRYGNELGVVRDGSRVPEQADRQALAAKLGFSETVFVDDPERGAVDIYTPSTRLRFAGYPCVGAAWLLDVPELVTAAGVVEAHQDGEFSWIVARADWAAERSLRRYASAAEVEALAVPPAGEWIYAWAWEDEAAGRVRARGFPGRGDGITEDEATGAAALQLTHELGRALNITQGRGSQLLTAPGPDDFIELGGRVTFPRQPSLV
;
A
#
# COMPACT_ATOMS: atom_id res chain seq x y z
N MET A 1 10.23 42.83 47.86
CA MET A 1 10.73 43.70 46.77
C MET A 1 11.63 42.82 45.90
N ASN A 2 11.46 42.90 44.57
CA ASN A 2 12.09 42.14 43.46
C ASN A 2 11.39 40.79 43.14
N ALA A 3 10.67 40.52 42.03
CA ALA A 3 10.76 40.90 40.60
C ALA A 3 12.09 40.48 39.94
N ALA A 4 12.22 39.93 38.73
CA ALA A 4 11.35 39.29 37.73
C ALA A 4 12.30 38.71 36.63
N ASN A 5 11.78 37.75 35.86
CA ASN A 5 12.09 37.37 34.46
C ASN A 5 13.39 36.66 34.01
N GLU A 6 13.18 35.39 33.61
CA GLU A 6 13.29 34.80 32.25
C GLU A 6 14.44 35.19 31.30
N HIS A 7 15.15 34.17 30.79
CA HIS A 7 15.66 33.93 29.41
C HIS A 7 16.07 32.43 29.41
N GLY A 8 15.58 31.50 28.58
CA GLY A 8 15.26 31.58 27.16
C GLY A 8 16.33 30.81 26.37
N THR A 9 16.27 29.46 26.36
CA THR A 9 17.07 28.63 25.45
C THR A 9 16.12 27.76 24.63
N ARG A 10 16.02 28.06 23.33
CA ARG A 10 15.40 27.21 22.32
C ARG A 10 16.45 26.21 21.84
N ASP A 11 16.06 24.94 21.72
CA ASP A 11 16.78 23.93 20.95
C ASP A 11 15.86 23.48 19.78
N PRO A 12 16.31 23.41 18.52
CA PRO A 12 15.42 23.31 17.35
C PRO A 12 15.45 21.89 16.76
N GLN A 13 14.78 20.92 17.37
CA GLN A 13 14.50 19.62 16.73
C GLN A 13 13.17 19.06 17.24
N GLY A 14 12.06 19.48 16.62
CA GLY A 14 10.73 18.94 16.86
C GLY A 14 10.38 17.92 15.78
N VAL A 15 10.73 16.65 15.99
CA VAL A 15 10.13 15.53 15.24
C VAL A 15 8.79 15.22 15.93
N PRO A 16 7.62 15.26 15.26
CA PRO A 16 6.36 15.00 15.91
C PRO A 16 6.24 13.52 16.30
N ASP A 17 5.84 13.30 17.54
CA ASP A 17 5.53 12.01 18.16
C ASP A 17 4.36 11.30 17.46
N GLY A 18 4.47 9.98 17.30
CA GLY A 18 3.54 9.09 16.58
C GLY A 18 2.22 8.81 17.30
N SER A 19 1.81 9.68 18.23
CA SER A 19 0.52 9.61 18.92
C SER A 19 -0.62 10.27 18.13
N ALA A 20 -0.32 11.13 17.14
CA ALA A 20 -1.31 11.86 16.34
C ALA A 20 -2.14 11.00 15.36
N ALA A 21 -1.73 9.77 15.07
CA ALA A 21 -2.46 8.86 14.18
C ALA A 21 -3.59 8.07 14.89
N ARG A 22 -3.61 8.06 16.23
CA ARG A 22 -4.55 7.23 17.01
C ARG A 22 -5.90 7.90 17.26
N ASP A 23 -5.97 9.22 17.24
CA ASP A 23 -7.24 9.95 17.38
C ASP A 23 -8.01 10.06 16.05
N ALA A 24 -7.41 9.66 14.92
CA ALA A 24 -7.97 9.85 13.59
C ALA A 24 -9.02 8.80 13.16
N VAL A 25 -9.15 7.66 13.84
CA VAL A 25 -10.11 6.60 13.45
C VAL A 25 -11.24 6.41 14.47
N SER A 26 -11.04 6.78 15.74
CA SER A 26 -12.08 6.71 16.78
C SER A 26 -12.61 8.05 17.27
N ALA A 27 -11.95 9.18 16.94
CA ALA A 27 -12.42 10.53 17.26
C ALA A 27 -12.63 11.43 16.02
N TRP A 28 -12.72 10.85 14.81
CA TRP A 28 -13.25 11.55 13.64
C TRP A 28 -14.77 11.77 13.81
N GLY A 29 -15.12 12.81 14.56
CA GLY A 29 -16.16 13.70 14.07
C GLY A 29 -15.62 14.27 12.77
N GLY A 30 -16.15 13.79 11.64
CA GLY A 30 -15.73 14.22 10.32
C GLY A 30 -15.78 15.75 10.14
N PRO A 31 -15.33 16.28 8.99
CA PRO A 31 -15.51 17.70 8.69
C PRO A 31 -16.99 18.07 8.93
N ASP A 32 -17.18 19.21 9.60
CA ASP A 32 -18.47 19.85 9.89
C ASP A 32 -19.56 19.38 8.92
N THR A 33 -20.56 18.65 9.43
CA THR A 33 -21.67 18.04 8.68
C THR A 33 -22.59 19.06 7.99
N ARG A 34 -22.16 20.32 7.95
CA ARG A 34 -22.80 21.40 7.20
C ARG A 34 -22.42 21.41 5.71
N ASP A 35 -21.52 20.54 5.25
CA ASP A 35 -21.14 20.48 3.82
C ASP A 35 -21.06 19.04 3.24
N THR A 36 -22.00 18.18 3.62
CA THR A 36 -22.25 16.86 2.97
C THR A 36 -23.33 16.95 1.88
N ALA A 37 -23.50 18.10 1.25
CA ALA A 37 -24.46 18.25 0.17
C ALA A 37 -23.96 17.50 -1.08
N GLY A 38 -24.38 16.25 -1.25
CA GLY A 38 -24.39 15.58 -2.56
C GLY A 38 -23.67 14.23 -2.71
N LEU A 39 -23.00 13.70 -1.68
CA LEU A 39 -22.38 12.35 -1.76
C LEU A 39 -23.09 11.36 -0.83
N PRO A 40 -23.34 10.11 -1.25
CA PRO A 40 -23.99 9.10 -0.41
C PRO A 40 -23.12 8.75 0.81
N ASP A 41 -23.78 8.50 1.94
CA ASP A 41 -23.14 8.11 3.20
C ASP A 41 -22.42 6.75 3.05
N VAL A 42 -21.08 6.77 3.03
CA VAL A 42 -20.21 5.58 2.81
C VAL A 42 -19.40 5.18 4.05
N HIS A 43 -19.59 5.85 5.20
CA HIS A 43 -18.77 5.58 6.39
C HIS A 43 -19.03 4.19 7.03
N HIS A 44 -20.11 3.50 6.64
CA HIS A 44 -20.43 2.12 7.08
C HIS A 44 -19.93 1.02 6.12
N GLY A 45 -19.12 1.35 5.10
CA GLY A 45 -18.77 0.41 4.01
C GLY A 45 -17.29 0.41 3.59
N ILE A 46 -16.39 0.95 4.41
CA ILE A 46 -14.94 1.00 4.11
C ILE A 46 -14.17 0.18 5.14
N ASP A 47 -13.46 -0.84 4.68
CA ASP A 47 -12.45 -1.52 5.48
C ASP A 47 -11.07 -0.91 5.22
N VAL A 48 -10.23 -1.01 6.25
CA VAL A 48 -8.79 -0.75 6.11
C VAL A 48 -8.07 -2.06 6.37
N LEU A 49 -7.16 -2.44 5.47
CA LEU A 49 -6.29 -3.60 5.63
C LEU A 49 -4.83 -3.13 5.73
N ARG A 50 -3.98 -3.94 6.35
CA ARG A 50 -2.53 -3.90 6.13
C ARG A 50 -2.13 -5.10 5.31
N VAL A 51 -1.46 -4.85 4.19
CA VAL A 51 -1.01 -5.88 3.24
C VAL A 51 0.51 -5.95 3.26
N PHE A 52 1.07 -7.15 3.11
CA PHE A 52 2.51 -7.43 3.19
C PHE A 52 3.11 -7.21 4.58
N CYS A 53 2.36 -7.55 5.63
CA CYS A 53 2.84 -7.48 7.01
C CYS A 53 4.07 -8.38 7.23
N ALA A 54 4.97 -7.94 8.11
CA ALA A 54 6.04 -8.77 8.63
C ALA A 54 5.50 -9.99 9.40
N PRO A 55 6.32 -11.03 9.64
CA PRO A 55 5.89 -12.23 10.38
C PRO A 55 5.33 -11.96 11.79
N ASP A 56 5.72 -10.85 12.43
CA ASP A 56 5.19 -10.45 13.74
C ASP A 56 3.91 -9.59 13.67
N GLY A 57 3.38 -9.40 12.46
CA GLY A 57 2.18 -8.61 12.18
C GLY A 57 2.41 -7.09 12.17
N ARG A 58 3.66 -6.61 12.25
CA ARG A 58 3.98 -5.18 12.09
C ARG A 58 4.12 -4.81 10.62
N TYR A 59 4.18 -3.50 10.37
CA TYR A 59 4.34 -2.89 9.05
C TYR A 59 3.18 -3.26 8.11
N GLY A 60 3.45 -3.36 6.81
CA GLY A 60 2.44 -3.52 5.78
C GLY A 60 1.92 -2.18 5.26
N ASN A 61 1.53 -2.17 3.99
CA ASN A 61 0.93 -1.02 3.34
C ASN A 61 -0.57 -0.97 3.63
N GLU A 62 -1.10 0.22 3.93
CA GLU A 62 -2.51 0.38 4.21
C GLU A 62 -3.33 0.40 2.91
N LEU A 63 -4.43 -0.35 2.91
CA LEU A 63 -5.36 -0.46 1.79
C LEU A 63 -6.74 -0.01 2.25
N GLY A 64 -7.32 0.98 1.57
CA GLY A 64 -8.75 1.27 1.69
C GLY A 64 -9.57 0.35 0.78
N VAL A 65 -10.61 -0.30 1.32
CA VAL A 65 -11.52 -1.14 0.53
C VAL A 65 -12.96 -0.69 0.73
N VAL A 66 -13.55 -0.11 -0.30
CA VAL A 66 -14.98 0.23 -0.38
C VAL A 66 -15.74 -1.04 -0.76
N ARG A 67 -16.41 -1.66 0.23
CA ARG A 67 -17.08 -2.97 0.08
C ARG A 67 -18.26 -2.97 -0.89
N ASP A 68 -18.92 -1.83 -1.04
CA ASP A 68 -20.06 -1.66 -1.96
C ASP A 68 -19.73 -0.55 -2.97
N GLY A 69 -18.77 -0.85 -3.83
CA GLY A 69 -18.33 0.03 -4.91
C GLY A 69 -19.45 0.34 -5.91
N SER A 70 -20.44 -0.56 -6.04
CA SER A 70 -21.63 -0.40 -6.88
C SER A 70 -22.47 0.84 -6.52
N ARG A 71 -22.40 1.30 -5.26
CA ARG A 71 -23.08 2.52 -4.79
C ARG A 71 -22.40 3.82 -5.23
N VAL A 72 -21.18 3.73 -5.75
CA VAL A 72 -20.42 4.87 -6.30
C VAL A 72 -20.06 4.54 -7.76
N PRO A 73 -21.04 4.50 -8.68
CA PRO A 73 -20.83 3.98 -10.04
C PRO A 73 -19.99 4.94 -10.92
N GLU A 74 -20.00 6.24 -10.60
CA GLU A 74 -19.31 7.24 -11.41
C GLU A 74 -17.80 7.28 -11.09
N GLN A 75 -16.97 7.17 -12.13
CA GLN A 75 -15.51 7.14 -11.98
C GLN A 75 -14.95 8.42 -11.34
N ALA A 76 -15.59 9.57 -11.58
CA ALA A 76 -15.20 10.84 -10.98
C ALA A 76 -15.40 10.84 -9.46
N ASP A 77 -16.50 10.25 -8.97
CA ASP A 77 -16.81 10.15 -7.54
C ASP A 77 -15.87 9.15 -6.85
N ARG A 78 -15.54 8.03 -7.51
CA ARG A 78 -14.50 7.09 -7.02
C ARG A 78 -13.15 7.76 -6.88
N GLN A 79 -12.74 8.53 -7.90
CA GLN A 79 -11.48 9.27 -7.88
C GLN A 79 -11.45 10.31 -6.77
N ALA A 80 -12.53 11.07 -6.58
CA ALA A 80 -12.66 12.05 -5.51
C ALA A 80 -12.63 11.39 -4.12
N LEU A 81 -13.27 10.23 -3.97
CA LEU A 81 -13.24 9.48 -2.72
C LEU A 81 -11.85 8.93 -2.42
N ALA A 82 -11.17 8.31 -3.39
CA ALA A 82 -9.80 7.83 -3.23
C ALA A 82 -8.83 8.97 -2.83
N ALA A 83 -8.97 10.14 -3.48
CA ALA A 83 -8.20 11.33 -3.12
C ALA A 83 -8.47 11.80 -1.68
N LYS A 84 -9.75 11.76 -1.25
CA LYS A 84 -10.16 12.13 0.10
C LYS A 84 -9.67 11.15 1.17
N LEU A 85 -9.66 9.85 0.87
CA LEU A 85 -9.21 8.81 1.79
C LEU A 85 -7.69 8.83 1.99
N GLY A 86 -6.93 9.15 0.94
CA GLY A 86 -5.47 9.38 1.04
C GLY A 86 -4.61 8.13 1.25
N PHE A 87 -5.18 6.92 1.11
CA PHE A 87 -4.39 5.68 1.02
C PHE A 87 -3.57 5.66 -0.28
N SER A 88 -2.46 4.89 -0.32
CA SER A 88 -1.68 4.71 -1.56
C SER A 88 -2.57 4.24 -2.70
N GLU A 89 -3.47 3.30 -2.40
CA GLU A 89 -4.53 2.83 -3.27
C GLU A 89 -5.83 2.57 -2.49
N THR A 90 -6.96 2.72 -3.18
CA THR A 90 -8.31 2.36 -2.74
C THR A 90 -8.92 1.39 -3.75
N VAL A 91 -9.51 0.30 -3.25
CA VAL A 91 -10.25 -0.70 -4.03
C VAL A 91 -11.74 -0.48 -3.85
N PHE A 92 -12.47 -0.48 -4.95
CA PHE A 92 -13.93 -0.49 -4.99
C PHE A 92 -14.38 -1.89 -5.42
N VAL A 93 -15.16 -2.56 -4.57
CA VAL A 93 -15.70 -3.89 -4.86
C VAL A 93 -17.05 -3.73 -5.55
N ASP A 94 -17.10 -4.05 -6.83
CA ASP A 94 -18.29 -3.91 -7.67
C ASP A 94 -19.20 -5.14 -7.62
N ASP A 95 -18.59 -6.32 -7.50
CA ASP A 95 -19.29 -7.60 -7.31
C ASP A 95 -18.42 -8.50 -6.42
N PRO A 96 -18.76 -8.67 -5.12
CA PRO A 96 -17.95 -9.47 -4.22
C PRO A 96 -18.00 -10.97 -4.53
N GLU A 97 -19.09 -11.48 -5.10
CA GLU A 97 -19.21 -12.90 -5.45
C GLU A 97 -18.36 -13.25 -6.68
N ARG A 98 -18.20 -12.30 -7.60
CA ARG A 98 -17.37 -12.46 -8.81
C ARG A 98 -15.96 -11.87 -8.67
N GLY A 99 -15.62 -11.31 -7.52
CA GLY A 99 -14.34 -10.62 -7.30
C GLY A 99 -14.12 -9.43 -8.24
N ALA A 100 -15.18 -8.78 -8.75
CA ALA A 100 -15.03 -7.65 -9.65
C ALA A 100 -14.62 -6.40 -8.86
N VAL A 101 -13.48 -5.81 -9.22
CA VAL A 101 -12.90 -4.69 -8.48
C VAL A 101 -12.37 -3.59 -9.40
N ASP A 102 -12.37 -2.37 -8.87
CA ASP A 102 -11.82 -1.19 -9.53
C ASP A 102 -10.84 -0.48 -8.59
N ILE A 103 -9.70 -0.01 -9.12
CA ILE A 103 -8.55 0.37 -8.29
C ILE A 103 -8.14 1.80 -8.61
N TYR A 104 -7.95 2.61 -7.57
CA TYR A 104 -7.60 4.02 -7.69
C TYR A 104 -6.46 4.38 -6.75
N THR A 105 -5.50 5.17 -7.23
CA THR A 105 -4.66 6.00 -6.36
C THR A 105 -5.42 7.31 -6.06
N PRO A 106 -4.89 8.18 -5.19
CA PRO A 106 -5.44 9.52 -4.99
C PRO A 106 -5.55 10.37 -6.27
N SER A 107 -4.75 10.07 -7.30
CA SER A 107 -4.62 10.88 -8.51
C SER A 107 -5.06 10.19 -9.79
N THR A 108 -5.17 8.86 -9.82
CA THR A 108 -5.47 8.13 -11.06
C THR A 108 -6.13 6.78 -10.83
N ARG A 109 -6.97 6.37 -11.79
CA ARG A 109 -7.48 5.00 -11.90
C ARG A 109 -6.38 4.08 -12.44
N LEU A 110 -6.22 2.92 -11.84
CA LEU A 110 -5.27 1.89 -12.26
C LEU A 110 -5.98 0.72 -12.94
N ARG A 111 -5.36 0.17 -13.97
CA ARG A 111 -5.86 -1.07 -14.59
C ARG A 111 -5.63 -2.30 -13.71
N PHE A 112 -4.59 -2.26 -12.89
CA PHE A 112 -4.15 -3.30 -11.97
C PHE A 112 -3.21 -2.70 -10.92
N ALA A 113 -3.21 -3.28 -9.72
CA ALA A 113 -2.20 -3.01 -8.70
C ALA A 113 -1.99 -4.27 -7.83
N GLY A 114 -0.72 -4.60 -7.55
CA GLY A 114 -0.36 -5.84 -6.86
C GLY A 114 -0.89 -5.96 -5.43
N TYR A 115 -0.45 -5.10 -4.51
CA TYR A 115 -0.88 -5.17 -3.10
C TYR A 115 -2.39 -4.97 -2.90
N PRO A 116 -3.08 -4.11 -3.67
CA PRO A 116 -4.52 -4.00 -3.59
C PRO A 116 -5.24 -5.29 -3.96
N CYS A 117 -4.78 -6.01 -5.00
CA CYS A 117 -5.31 -7.33 -5.35
C CYS A 117 -5.05 -8.38 -4.27
N VAL A 118 -3.84 -8.44 -3.68
CA VAL A 118 -3.55 -9.35 -2.55
C VAL A 118 -4.48 -9.12 -1.37
N GLY A 119 -4.70 -7.84 -1.01
CA GLY A 119 -5.59 -7.45 0.09
C GLY A 119 -7.07 -7.73 -0.21
N ALA A 120 -7.53 -7.39 -1.42
CA ALA A 120 -8.92 -7.63 -1.82
C ALA A 120 -9.25 -9.13 -1.90
N ALA A 121 -8.35 -9.95 -2.46
CA ALA A 121 -8.53 -11.40 -2.53
C ALA A 121 -8.62 -12.02 -1.13
N TRP A 122 -7.77 -11.57 -0.20
CA TRP A 122 -7.84 -12.00 1.21
C TRP A 122 -9.16 -11.61 1.89
N LEU A 123 -9.65 -10.39 1.64
CA LEU A 123 -10.87 -9.89 2.26
C LEU A 123 -12.14 -10.57 1.75
N LEU A 124 -12.16 -10.87 0.45
CA LEU A 124 -13.32 -11.44 -0.24
C LEU A 124 -13.33 -12.98 -0.21
N ASP A 125 -12.19 -13.61 0.06
CA ASP A 125 -12.01 -15.07 0.04
C ASP A 125 -12.48 -15.70 -1.29
N VAL A 126 -12.01 -15.12 -2.40
CA VAL A 126 -12.35 -15.52 -3.77
C VAL A 126 -11.15 -16.12 -4.51
N PRO A 127 -11.36 -17.08 -5.43
CA PRO A 127 -10.28 -17.70 -6.20
C PRO A 127 -9.75 -16.81 -7.33
N GLU A 128 -10.46 -15.73 -7.67
CA GLU A 128 -10.05 -14.80 -8.72
C GLU A 128 -10.60 -13.40 -8.47
N LEU A 129 -9.88 -12.38 -8.95
CA LEU A 129 -10.35 -11.00 -9.04
C LEU A 129 -10.44 -10.58 -10.50
N VAL A 130 -11.51 -9.90 -10.87
CA VAL A 130 -11.67 -9.31 -12.19
C VAL A 130 -11.27 -7.84 -12.12
N THR A 131 -10.17 -7.50 -12.80
CA THR A 131 -9.64 -6.13 -12.90
C THR A 131 -9.76 -5.60 -14.32
N ALA A 132 -9.49 -4.31 -14.54
CA ALA A 132 -9.47 -3.75 -15.89
C ALA A 132 -8.29 -4.26 -16.74
N ALA A 133 -7.25 -4.87 -16.14
CA ALA A 133 -6.16 -5.51 -16.88
C ALA A 133 -6.48 -6.97 -17.28
N GLY A 134 -7.36 -7.64 -16.54
CA GLY A 134 -7.67 -9.06 -16.73
C GLY A 134 -8.07 -9.74 -15.42
N VAL A 135 -8.21 -11.07 -15.51
CA VAL A 135 -8.49 -11.95 -14.37
C VAL A 135 -7.18 -12.22 -13.62
N VAL A 136 -7.17 -11.95 -12.32
CA VAL A 136 -6.06 -12.21 -11.41
C VAL A 136 -6.44 -13.43 -10.59
N GLU A 137 -5.74 -14.56 -10.80
CA GLU A 137 -5.95 -15.75 -9.96
C GLU A 137 -5.48 -15.45 -8.52
N ALA A 138 -6.17 -16.01 -7.54
CA ALA A 138 -5.85 -15.84 -6.13
C ALA A 138 -6.04 -17.12 -5.34
N HIS A 139 -5.22 -17.29 -4.30
CA HIS A 139 -5.36 -18.41 -3.37
C HIS A 139 -4.80 -18.05 -2.00
N GLN A 140 -5.19 -18.82 -0.99
CA GLN A 140 -4.70 -18.69 0.38
C GLN A 140 -3.83 -19.92 0.71
N ASP A 141 -2.67 -19.70 1.32
CA ASP A 141 -1.80 -20.76 1.84
C ASP A 141 -1.33 -20.41 3.26
N GLY A 142 -1.93 -21.06 4.26
CA GLY A 142 -1.67 -20.79 5.66
C GLY A 142 -1.97 -19.34 6.03
N GLU A 143 -0.93 -18.57 6.33
CA GLU A 143 -1.02 -17.14 6.70
C GLU A 143 -0.84 -16.18 5.52
N PHE A 144 -0.64 -16.71 4.31
CA PHE A 144 -0.34 -15.92 3.11
C PHE A 144 -1.53 -15.87 2.16
N SER A 145 -1.80 -14.66 1.65
CA SER A 145 -2.66 -14.44 0.49
C SER A 145 -1.77 -14.27 -0.73
N TRP A 146 -2.11 -14.95 -1.82
CA TRP A 146 -1.35 -14.98 -3.06
C TRP A 146 -2.22 -14.53 -4.22
N ILE A 147 -1.60 -13.86 -5.19
CA ILE A 147 -2.15 -13.61 -6.51
C ILE A 147 -1.19 -14.06 -7.60
N VAL A 148 -1.71 -14.34 -8.79
CA VAL A 148 -0.93 -14.58 -10.01
C VAL A 148 -1.27 -13.50 -11.03
N ALA A 149 -0.26 -12.74 -11.46
CA ALA A 149 -0.45 -11.61 -12.36
C ALA A 149 0.75 -11.41 -13.28
N ARG A 150 0.56 -10.77 -14.43
CA ARG A 150 1.65 -10.39 -15.33
C ARG A 150 2.35 -9.13 -14.85
N ALA A 151 3.68 -9.10 -14.98
CA ALA A 151 4.47 -7.92 -14.62
C ALA A 151 4.09 -6.67 -15.44
N ASP A 152 3.72 -6.85 -16.71
CA ASP A 152 3.33 -5.76 -17.61
C ASP A 152 1.94 -5.17 -17.32
N TRP A 153 1.13 -5.80 -16.45
CA TRP A 153 -0.16 -5.25 -16.02
C TRP A 153 0.00 -4.01 -15.15
N ALA A 154 1.04 -3.97 -14.33
CA ALA A 154 1.36 -2.82 -13.52
C ALA A 154 2.00 -1.71 -14.35
N ALA A 155 1.78 -0.44 -13.94
CA ALA A 155 2.53 0.68 -14.50
C ALA A 155 4.04 0.50 -14.25
N GLU A 156 4.86 0.90 -15.20
CA GLU A 156 6.32 0.74 -15.17
C GLU A 156 6.95 1.43 -13.94
N ARG A 157 7.98 0.81 -13.38
CA ARG A 157 8.73 1.26 -12.21
C ARG A 157 10.21 1.28 -12.57
N SER A 158 10.91 2.35 -12.24
CA SER A 158 12.35 2.42 -12.44
C SER A 158 13.07 1.58 -11.38
N LEU A 159 13.42 0.34 -11.73
CA LEU A 159 14.14 -0.56 -10.85
C LEU A 159 15.63 -0.16 -10.79
N ARG A 160 16.11 0.20 -9.60
CA ARG A 160 17.48 0.67 -9.38
C ARG A 160 18.20 -0.22 -8.40
N ARG A 161 19.17 -0.99 -8.90
CA ARG A 161 20.05 -1.82 -8.07
C ARG A 161 21.15 -0.97 -7.43
N TYR A 162 21.37 -1.17 -6.14
CA TYR A 162 22.45 -0.59 -5.34
C TYR A 162 23.45 -1.67 -4.89
N ALA A 163 24.61 -1.25 -4.39
CA ALA A 163 25.67 -2.20 -4.05
C ALA A 163 25.39 -2.96 -2.76
N SER A 164 24.65 -2.38 -1.82
CA SER A 164 24.31 -3.03 -0.55
C SER A 164 22.96 -2.57 0.01
N ALA A 165 22.38 -3.40 0.88
CA ALA A 165 21.19 -3.04 1.65
C ALA A 165 21.40 -1.76 2.49
N ALA A 166 22.60 -1.56 3.04
CA ALA A 166 22.95 -0.36 3.80
C ALA A 166 22.89 0.92 2.95
N GLU A 167 23.28 0.85 1.67
CA GLU A 167 23.12 1.99 0.76
C GLU A 167 21.65 2.31 0.49
N VAL A 168 20.81 1.29 0.28
CA VAL A 168 19.36 1.47 0.11
C VAL A 168 18.74 2.14 1.34
N GLU A 169 19.10 1.67 2.53
CA GLU A 169 18.64 2.27 3.79
C GLU A 169 19.05 3.73 3.95
N ALA A 170 20.27 4.06 3.53
CA ALA A 170 20.82 5.41 3.65
C ALA A 170 20.25 6.42 2.63
N LEU A 171 19.44 5.99 1.65
CA LEU A 171 18.90 6.89 0.63
C LEU A 171 18.03 7.99 1.25
N ALA A 172 18.27 9.23 0.84
CA ALA A 172 17.30 10.30 1.00
C ALA A 172 16.13 10.08 0.02
N VAL A 173 14.96 10.60 0.37
CA VAL A 173 13.81 10.64 -0.56
C VAL A 173 14.22 11.43 -1.81
N PRO A 174 14.12 10.84 -3.01
CA PRO A 174 14.42 11.54 -4.26
C PRO A 174 13.48 12.73 -4.51
N PRO A 175 13.88 13.71 -5.35
CA PRO A 175 12.95 14.73 -5.83
C PRO A 175 11.74 14.12 -6.54
N ALA A 176 10.60 14.80 -6.49
CA ALA A 176 9.39 14.37 -7.20
C ALA A 176 9.62 14.25 -8.71
N GLY A 177 8.93 13.30 -9.35
CA GLY A 177 8.99 13.04 -10.78
C GLY A 177 8.92 11.55 -11.10
N GLU A 178 10.06 10.87 -10.98
CA GLU A 178 10.21 9.47 -11.38
C GLU A 178 9.79 8.50 -10.28
N TRP A 179 9.09 7.42 -10.64
CA TRP A 179 8.83 6.33 -9.71
C TRP A 179 10.07 5.45 -9.58
N ILE A 180 10.74 5.50 -8.44
CA ILE A 180 11.99 4.78 -8.20
C ILE A 180 11.76 3.61 -7.26
N TYR A 181 12.18 2.42 -7.66
CA TYR A 181 12.28 1.26 -6.79
C TYR A 181 13.74 0.93 -6.53
N ALA A 182 14.26 1.40 -5.40
CA ALA A 182 15.64 1.17 -5.00
C ALA A 182 15.75 -0.19 -4.32
N TRP A 183 16.68 -1.04 -4.75
CA TRP A 183 16.86 -2.37 -4.18
C TRP A 183 18.31 -2.82 -4.15
N ALA A 184 18.63 -3.73 -3.24
CA ALA A 184 19.91 -4.43 -3.21
C ALA A 184 19.72 -5.85 -2.68
N TRP A 185 20.62 -6.75 -3.06
CA TRP A 185 20.68 -8.07 -2.45
C TRP A 185 21.13 -7.95 -0.98
N GLU A 186 20.39 -8.58 -0.08
CA GLU A 186 20.87 -8.92 1.25
C GLU A 186 21.58 -10.28 1.23
N ASP A 187 21.04 -11.21 0.43
CA ASP A 187 21.62 -12.52 0.16
C ASP A 187 21.11 -12.99 -1.20
N GLU A 188 21.95 -12.85 -2.21
CA GLU A 188 21.62 -13.24 -3.58
C GLU A 188 21.41 -14.75 -3.70
N ALA A 189 22.17 -15.60 -2.99
CA ALA A 189 21.98 -17.05 -3.09
C ALA A 189 20.59 -17.45 -2.60
N ALA A 190 20.11 -16.83 -1.51
CA ALA A 190 18.81 -17.09 -0.93
C ALA A 190 17.65 -16.25 -1.52
N GLY A 191 17.93 -15.37 -2.49
CA GLY A 191 16.91 -14.50 -3.09
C GLY A 191 16.37 -13.42 -2.14
N ARG A 192 17.12 -13.02 -1.11
CA ARG A 192 16.70 -11.99 -0.15
C ARG A 192 17.08 -10.60 -0.62
N VAL A 193 16.10 -9.71 -0.70
CA VAL A 193 16.22 -8.35 -1.22
C VAL A 193 15.80 -7.34 -0.16
N ARG A 194 16.58 -6.27 -0.03
CA ARG A 194 16.16 -5.05 0.66
C ARG A 194 15.69 -4.04 -0.37
N ALA A 195 14.51 -3.45 -0.18
CA ALA A 195 13.96 -2.48 -1.12
C ALA A 195 13.29 -1.26 -0.47
N ARG A 196 13.23 -0.14 -1.20
CA ARG A 196 12.46 1.07 -0.87
C ARG A 196 11.79 1.61 -2.12
N GLY A 197 10.52 2.00 -2.01
CA GLY A 197 9.71 2.50 -3.13
C GLY A 197 9.44 4.00 -2.99
N PHE A 198 9.80 4.80 -3.99
CA PHE A 198 9.62 6.24 -4.00
C PHE A 198 8.66 6.65 -5.14
N PRO A 199 7.40 7.01 -4.82
CA PRO A 199 6.40 7.30 -5.83
C PRO A 199 6.70 8.47 -6.76
N GLY A 200 7.34 9.52 -6.23
CA GLY A 200 7.60 10.75 -6.96
C GLY A 200 6.36 11.53 -7.42
N ARG A 201 5.15 11.15 -6.98
CA ARG A 201 3.87 11.66 -7.52
C ARG A 201 3.46 13.06 -7.03
N GLY A 202 4.05 13.54 -5.93
CA GLY A 202 3.68 14.84 -5.35
C GLY A 202 2.31 14.87 -4.65
N ASP A 203 1.73 13.70 -4.35
CA ASP A 203 0.43 13.50 -3.70
C ASP A 203 0.53 13.28 -2.17
N GLY A 204 1.68 13.62 -1.59
CA GLY A 204 1.94 13.46 -0.15
C GLY A 204 2.59 12.13 0.23
N ILE A 205 2.59 11.12 -0.66
CA ILE A 205 3.24 9.84 -0.43
C ILE A 205 4.66 9.90 -1.01
N THR A 206 5.61 10.20 -0.14
CA THR A 206 7.03 10.34 -0.50
C THR A 206 7.76 9.00 -0.56
N GLU A 207 7.32 8.02 0.23
CA GLU A 207 7.82 6.65 0.24
C GLU A 207 6.66 5.69 0.48
N ASP A 208 6.63 4.61 -0.30
CA ASP A 208 5.61 3.57 -0.25
C ASP A 208 6.14 2.36 0.55
N GLU A 209 5.37 1.96 1.56
CA GLU A 209 5.78 0.93 2.53
C GLU A 209 5.93 -0.45 1.89
N ALA A 210 5.07 -0.80 0.92
CA ALA A 210 5.16 -2.05 0.18
C ALA A 210 4.56 -1.93 -1.24
N THR A 211 5.39 -2.10 -2.28
CA THR A 211 5.04 -1.80 -3.67
C THR A 211 4.97 -3.08 -4.51
N GLY A 212 3.82 -3.76 -4.49
CA GLY A 212 3.63 -5.02 -5.22
C GLY A 212 3.91 -4.93 -6.73
N ALA A 213 3.60 -3.79 -7.36
CA ALA A 213 3.90 -3.55 -8.78
C ALA A 213 5.39 -3.69 -9.11
N ALA A 214 6.26 -3.11 -8.28
CA ALA A 214 7.70 -3.16 -8.49
C ALA A 214 8.26 -4.55 -8.13
N ALA A 215 7.69 -5.23 -7.14
CA ALA A 215 8.05 -6.61 -6.82
C ALA A 215 7.77 -7.56 -7.98
N LEU A 216 6.62 -7.44 -8.66
CA LEU A 216 6.30 -8.22 -9.87
C LEU A 216 7.35 -7.99 -10.97
N GLN A 217 7.63 -6.71 -11.28
CA GLN A 217 8.58 -6.34 -12.34
C GLN A 217 10.00 -6.79 -12.01
N LEU A 218 10.44 -6.66 -10.76
CA LEU A 218 11.77 -7.10 -10.33
C LEU A 218 11.92 -8.62 -10.41
N THR A 219 10.88 -9.37 -10.02
CA THR A 219 10.86 -10.83 -10.12
C THR A 219 10.93 -11.28 -11.58
N HIS A 220 10.19 -10.60 -12.46
CA HIS A 220 10.23 -10.83 -13.89
C HIS A 220 11.62 -10.53 -14.48
N GLU A 221 12.23 -9.39 -14.16
CA GLU A 221 13.58 -9.02 -14.65
C GLU A 221 14.65 -10.03 -14.19
N LEU A 222 14.59 -10.48 -12.93
CA LEU A 222 15.58 -11.39 -12.35
C LEU A 222 15.30 -12.86 -12.65
N GLY A 223 14.10 -13.21 -13.11
CA GLY A 223 13.71 -14.57 -13.47
C GLY A 223 13.80 -15.58 -12.32
N ARG A 224 13.55 -15.17 -11.07
CA ARG A 224 13.71 -16.02 -9.88
C ARG A 224 12.85 -15.59 -8.71
N ALA A 225 12.59 -16.50 -7.79
CA ALA A 225 11.86 -16.21 -6.57
C ALA A 225 12.61 -15.24 -5.65
N LEU A 226 11.87 -14.33 -5.02
CA LEU A 226 12.41 -13.30 -4.12
C LEU A 226 11.66 -13.30 -2.78
N ASN A 227 12.41 -13.01 -1.72
CA ASN A 227 11.89 -12.62 -0.42
C ASN A 227 12.33 -11.18 -0.17
N ILE A 228 11.39 -10.26 -0.31
CA ILE A 228 11.66 -8.82 -0.33
C ILE A 228 11.24 -8.21 1.00
N THR A 229 12.21 -7.60 1.69
CA THR A 229 11.96 -6.70 2.82
C THR A 229 11.89 -5.27 2.31
N GLN A 230 10.69 -4.68 2.27
CA GLN A 230 10.47 -3.31 1.79
C GLN A 230 10.13 -2.34 2.94
N GLY A 231 10.45 -1.06 2.74
CA GLY A 231 9.97 0.02 3.60
C GLY A 231 10.50 -0.14 5.00
N ARG A 232 9.65 -0.04 6.02
CA ARG A 232 10.05 -0.19 7.42
C ARG A 232 10.21 -1.64 7.86
N GLY A 233 9.82 -2.60 7.03
CA GLY A 233 9.96 -4.04 7.30
C GLY A 233 8.85 -4.91 6.71
N SER A 234 8.06 -4.39 5.78
CA SER A 234 7.05 -5.18 5.07
C SER A 234 7.67 -6.32 4.28
N GLN A 235 7.00 -7.47 4.23
CA GLN A 235 7.49 -8.67 3.54
C GLN A 235 6.61 -9.00 2.33
N LEU A 236 7.25 -9.03 1.16
CA LEU A 236 6.66 -9.49 -0.09
C LEU A 236 7.37 -10.76 -0.54
N LEU A 237 6.61 -11.76 -0.94
CA LEU A 237 7.12 -13.00 -1.51
C LEU A 237 6.71 -13.07 -2.97
N THR A 238 7.65 -13.43 -3.83
CA THR A 238 7.37 -13.58 -5.26
C THR A 238 8.04 -14.80 -5.85
N ALA A 239 7.43 -15.35 -6.91
CA ALA A 239 8.02 -16.42 -7.70
C ALA A 239 7.64 -16.28 -9.18
N PRO A 240 8.56 -16.59 -10.12
CA PRO A 240 8.21 -16.65 -11.54
C PRO A 240 7.34 -17.87 -11.82
N GLY A 241 6.26 -17.65 -12.57
CA GLY A 241 5.42 -18.67 -13.16
C GLY A 241 5.65 -18.80 -14.67
N PRO A 242 4.84 -19.63 -15.36
CA PRO A 242 4.86 -19.73 -16.81
C PRO A 242 4.38 -18.44 -17.49
N ASP A 243 4.73 -18.25 -18.77
CA ASP A 243 4.17 -17.20 -19.65
C ASP A 243 4.20 -15.77 -19.07
N ASP A 244 5.32 -15.40 -18.44
CA ASP A 244 5.56 -14.09 -17.80
C ASP A 244 4.63 -13.75 -16.62
N PHE A 245 3.87 -14.73 -16.12
CA PHE A 245 3.14 -14.59 -14.87
C PHE A 245 4.08 -14.68 -13.67
N ILE A 246 3.73 -13.94 -12.63
CA ILE A 246 4.45 -13.89 -11.37
C ILE A 246 3.44 -14.14 -10.25
N GLU A 247 3.79 -15.06 -9.35
CA GLU A 247 3.10 -15.18 -8.08
C GLU A 247 3.59 -14.07 -7.15
N LEU A 248 2.66 -13.37 -6.51
CA LEU A 248 2.92 -12.34 -5.52
C LEU A 248 2.07 -12.62 -4.29
N GLY A 249 2.71 -12.72 -3.13
CA GLY A 249 1.99 -12.99 -1.89
C GLY A 249 2.60 -12.34 -0.67
N GLY A 250 1.81 -12.38 0.39
CA GLY A 250 2.22 -11.96 1.71
C GLY A 250 1.07 -11.96 2.71
N ARG A 251 1.37 -11.53 3.93
CA ARG A 251 0.40 -11.53 5.03
C ARG A 251 -0.52 -10.33 4.93
N VAL A 252 -1.79 -10.55 5.19
CA VAL A 252 -2.81 -9.50 5.27
C VAL A 252 -3.47 -9.55 6.64
N THR A 253 -3.68 -8.39 7.24
CA THR A 253 -4.34 -8.28 8.55
C THR A 253 -5.25 -7.07 8.57
N PHE A 254 -6.35 -7.15 9.33
CA PHE A 254 -6.98 -5.93 9.81
C PHE A 254 -6.02 -5.16 10.74
N PRO A 255 -6.05 -3.82 10.73
CA PRO A 255 -5.38 -2.99 11.72
C PRO A 255 -5.67 -3.50 13.13
N ARG A 256 -4.62 -3.78 13.93
CA ARG A 256 -4.82 -4.03 15.37
C ARG A 256 -5.54 -2.83 15.99
N GLN A 257 -6.70 -3.08 16.61
CA GLN A 257 -7.28 -2.12 17.53
C GLN A 257 -6.31 -1.90 18.69
N PRO A 258 -6.06 -0.65 19.13
CA PRO A 258 -5.30 -0.44 20.35
C PRO A 258 -6.06 -1.12 21.50
N SER A 259 -5.36 -1.98 22.25
CA SER A 259 -5.88 -2.52 23.50
C SER A 259 -6.28 -1.33 24.38
N LEU A 260 -7.56 -1.23 24.73
CA LEU A 260 -8.01 -0.29 25.76
C LEU A 260 -7.28 -0.68 27.05
N VAL A 261 -6.38 0.18 27.53
CA VAL A 261 -5.70 0.06 28.82
C VAL A 261 -6.41 0.95 29.82
#